data_AF-A0A026WS78-F1
#
_entry.id   AF-A0A026WS78-F1
#
_cell.length_a   1.000
_cell.length_b   1.000
_cell.length_c   1.000
_cell.angle_alpha   90.00
_cell.angle_beta   90.00
_cell.angle_gamma   90.00
#
_symmetry.space_group_name_H-M   'P 1'
#
loop_
_entity.id
_entity.type
_entity.pdbx_description
1 polymer ?
#
loop_
_entity_poly.entity_id
_entity_poly.type
_entity_poly.pdbx_seq_one_letter_code
_entity_poly.pdbx_strand_id
1 'polypeptide(L)'
;MHPYKITSHQLLTKRAMTKRVEFCKTINGMFEDGELDAKLIIYTDEAHFWLNGYVNKQNYRFWGSENPNVSLAKPLHPQKITAWAAISVKGIYLQFFESTVTGESYKQLLETQFFPHAKKRGLVRGFHFMQDGATPHRTQEVFETIHKVYGNRVIGLGYPKFAQGGLEWPPYSPDLNPCDFFLWGHIKNHCYAGNPETVSDLVVAIKKVVSNIKDDMLEKVFTSFHKRIEFCTNSDGAHFENIYH
;
A
#
# COMPACT_ATOMS: atom_id res chain seq x y z
N MET A 1 8.47 29.02 -7.95
CA MET A 1 7.49 28.30 -8.79
C MET A 1 7.34 26.90 -8.21
N HIS A 2 6.19 26.55 -7.64
CA HIS A 2 5.97 25.25 -7.00
C HIS A 2 5.43 24.25 -8.04
N PRO A 3 5.97 23.02 -8.12
CA PRO A 3 5.43 22.02 -9.01
C PRO A 3 4.14 21.44 -8.41
N TYR A 4 3.00 21.65 -9.08
CA TYR A 4 1.77 20.92 -8.78
C TYR A 4 1.81 19.57 -9.49
N LYS A 5 1.65 18.48 -8.74
CA LYS A 5 1.47 17.14 -9.28
C LYS A 5 -0.04 16.92 -9.45
N ILE A 6 -0.52 16.76 -10.68
CA ILE A 6 -1.91 16.39 -10.93
C ILE A 6 -2.04 14.90 -10.67
N THR A 7 -2.72 14.50 -9.60
CA THR A 7 -3.00 13.09 -9.31
C THR A 7 -4.45 12.82 -9.71
N SER A 8 -4.64 11.94 -10.69
CA SER A 8 -5.98 11.52 -11.11
C SER A 8 -6.47 10.44 -10.13
N HIS A 9 -7.34 10.82 -9.21
CA HIS A 9 -8.04 9.90 -8.32
C HIS A 9 -9.33 9.39 -8.97
N GLN A 10 -9.79 8.18 -8.59
CA GLN A 10 -11.15 7.77 -8.94
C GLN A 10 -12.14 8.72 -8.26
N LEU A 11 -13.22 9.07 -8.97
CA LEU A 11 -14.26 9.91 -8.39
C LEU A 11 -14.92 9.17 -7.22
N LEU A 12 -14.78 9.70 -6.01
CA LEU A 12 -15.43 9.14 -4.83
C LEU A 12 -16.94 9.35 -4.92
N THR A 13 -17.69 8.27 -4.72
CA THR A 13 -19.13 8.38 -4.46
C THR A 13 -19.35 8.95 -3.07
N LYS A 14 -20.48 9.64 -2.84
CA LYS A 14 -20.86 10.10 -1.48
C LYS A 14 -20.82 8.96 -0.46
N ARG A 15 -21.25 7.76 -0.86
CA ARG A 15 -21.19 6.55 -0.03
C ARG A 15 -19.76 6.18 0.34
N ALA A 16 -18.81 6.25 -0.58
CA ALA A 16 -17.41 5.98 -0.30
C ALA A 16 -16.82 7.01 0.66
N MET A 17 -17.15 8.30 0.49
CA MET A 17 -16.75 9.36 1.42
C MET A 17 -17.28 9.11 2.83
N THR A 18 -18.57 8.77 2.98
CA THR A 18 -19.15 8.41 4.29
C THR A 18 -18.42 7.24 4.92
N LYS A 19 -18.11 6.18 4.16
CA LYS A 19 -17.37 5.02 4.65
C LYS A 19 -15.95 5.37 5.09
N ARG A 20 -15.29 6.30 4.40
CA ARG A 20 -13.98 6.84 4.78
C ARG A 20 -14.04 7.61 6.09
N VAL A 21 -15.04 8.48 6.28
CA VAL A 21 -15.24 9.20 7.54
C VAL A 21 -15.55 8.25 8.69
N GLU A 22 -16.45 7.29 8.49
CA GLU A 22 -16.78 6.27 9.50
C GLU A 22 -15.53 5.52 9.95
N PHE A 23 -14.72 5.04 8.99
CA PHE A 23 -13.46 4.38 9.30
C PHE A 23 -12.52 5.29 10.11
N CYS A 24 -12.31 6.52 9.66
CA CYS A 24 -11.37 7.44 10.30
C CYS A 24 -11.81 7.79 11.72
N LYS A 25 -13.11 8.03 11.94
CA LYS A 25 -13.65 8.28 13.28
C LYS A 25 -13.45 7.08 14.22
N THR A 26 -13.74 5.87 13.74
CA THR A 26 -13.55 4.64 14.54
C THR A 26 -12.08 4.44 14.90
N ILE A 27 -11.17 4.49 13.92
CA ILE A 27 -9.73 4.33 14.14
C ILE A 27 -9.20 5.42 15.09
N ASN A 28 -9.63 6.67 14.92
CA ASN A 28 -9.20 7.77 15.78
C ASN A 28 -9.65 7.56 17.24
N GLY A 29 -10.91 7.15 17.46
CA GLY A 29 -11.39 6.82 18.81
C GLY A 29 -10.57 5.69 19.45
N MET A 30 -10.29 4.62 18.70
CA MET A 30 -9.45 3.52 19.20
C MET A 30 -8.01 3.95 19.53
N PHE A 31 -7.47 4.95 18.84
CA PHE A 31 -6.19 5.54 19.17
C PHE A 31 -6.24 6.37 20.46
N GLU A 32 -7.28 7.18 20.63
CA GLU A 32 -7.50 7.99 21.84
C GLU A 32 -7.70 7.12 23.09
N ASP A 33 -8.43 6.00 22.93
CA ASP A 33 -8.72 5.04 24.00
C ASP A 33 -7.54 4.08 24.27
N GLY A 34 -6.49 4.11 23.44
CA GLY A 34 -5.32 3.23 23.55
C GLY A 34 -5.59 1.77 23.17
N GLU A 35 -6.72 1.49 22.51
CA GLU A 35 -7.08 0.15 22.03
C GLU A 35 -6.28 -0.26 20.78
N LEU A 36 -5.81 0.73 20.02
CA LEU A 36 -5.01 0.55 18.82
C LEU A 36 -3.81 1.51 18.84
N ASP A 37 -2.74 1.12 18.15
CA ASP A 37 -1.60 1.98 17.85
C ASP A 37 -1.23 1.75 16.38
N ALA A 38 -1.00 2.82 15.61
CA ALA A 38 -0.57 2.73 14.21
C ALA A 38 0.68 1.87 14.05
N LYS A 39 1.56 1.86 15.06
CA LYS A 39 2.76 1.02 15.12
C LYS A 39 2.48 -0.48 15.26
N LEU A 40 1.28 -0.83 15.73
CA LEU A 40 0.81 -2.21 15.86
C LEU A 40 -0.05 -2.64 14.67
N ILE A 41 -0.04 -1.89 13.56
CA ILE A 41 -0.68 -2.26 12.31
C ILE A 41 0.38 -2.70 11.29
N ILE A 42 0.13 -3.82 10.63
CA ILE A 42 0.90 -4.30 9.48
C ILE A 42 0.15 -3.84 8.23
N TYR A 43 0.72 -2.87 7.53
CA TYR A 43 0.13 -2.30 6.33
C TYR A 43 0.64 -3.07 5.11
N THR A 44 -0.29 -3.62 4.31
CA THR A 44 0.07 -4.44 3.14
C THR A 44 -0.56 -3.93 1.86
N ASP A 45 0.12 -4.18 0.74
CA ASP A 45 -0.36 -3.79 -0.60
C ASP A 45 0.49 -4.42 -1.72
N GLU A 46 0.05 -4.25 -2.96
CA GLU A 46 0.75 -4.61 -4.19
C GLU A 46 0.99 -3.42 -5.13
N ALA A 47 2.16 -3.39 -5.77
CA ALA A 47 2.44 -2.46 -6.85
C ALA A 47 3.12 -3.13 -8.06
N HIS A 48 2.69 -2.73 -9.26
CA HIS A 48 3.38 -3.10 -10.49
C HIS A 48 4.60 -2.20 -10.76
N PHE A 49 5.70 -2.85 -11.14
CA PHE A 49 6.92 -2.25 -11.64
C PHE A 49 7.18 -2.76 -13.06
N TRP A 50 7.49 -1.85 -13.98
CA TRP A 50 7.65 -2.15 -15.39
C TRP A 50 9.10 -1.90 -15.79
N LEU A 51 9.70 -2.82 -16.54
CA LEU A 51 11.12 -2.79 -16.86
C LEU A 51 11.56 -1.55 -17.65
N ASN A 52 10.73 -1.12 -18.60
CA ASN A 52 10.95 0.11 -19.37
C ASN A 52 10.64 1.39 -18.58
N GLY A 53 10.61 1.30 -17.24
CA GLY A 53 10.27 2.42 -16.37
C GLY A 53 8.91 3.01 -16.67
N TYR A 54 7.95 2.24 -17.23
CA TYR A 54 6.63 2.74 -17.59
C TYR A 54 5.95 3.27 -16.33
N VAL A 55 6.10 4.56 -16.13
CA VAL A 55 5.36 5.30 -15.16
C VAL A 55 4.01 5.53 -15.80
N ASN A 56 2.96 5.03 -15.15
CA ASN A 56 1.56 5.22 -15.53
C ASN A 56 1.36 6.66 -16.04
N LYS A 57 0.49 6.88 -17.04
CA LYS A 57 0.27 8.18 -17.72
C LYS A 57 0.09 9.39 -16.78
N GLN A 58 -0.17 9.15 -15.50
CA GLN A 58 -0.16 10.10 -14.37
C GLN A 58 1.23 10.67 -13.98
N ASN A 59 2.34 10.18 -14.53
CA ASN A 59 3.71 10.60 -14.17
C ASN A 59 4.55 10.98 -15.39
N TYR A 60 3.95 11.58 -16.42
CA TYR A 60 4.74 12.27 -17.45
C TYR A 60 5.31 13.58 -16.90
N ARG A 61 6.61 13.64 -16.63
CA ARG A 61 7.37 14.90 -16.54
C ARG A 61 8.22 15.03 -17.80
N PHE A 62 7.90 15.99 -18.66
CA PHE A 62 8.84 16.48 -19.67
C PHE A 62 9.55 17.72 -19.11
N TRP A 63 10.87 17.78 -19.22
CA TRP A 63 11.66 18.99 -19.03
C TRP A 63 12.33 19.30 -20.36
N GLY A 64 11.99 20.43 -20.96
CA GLY A 64 12.56 20.92 -22.21
C GLY A 64 11.99 22.29 -22.55
N SER A 65 12.79 23.14 -23.20
CA SER A 65 12.36 24.45 -23.69
C SER A 65 11.52 24.37 -24.96
N GLU A 66 11.40 23.18 -25.58
CA GLU A 66 10.57 22.90 -26.74
C GLU A 66 9.93 21.50 -26.65
N ASN A 67 8.83 21.29 -27.39
CA ASN A 67 8.08 20.04 -27.47
C ASN A 67 8.94 18.90 -28.05
N PRO A 68 9.29 17.86 -27.28
CA PRO A 68 10.08 16.77 -27.80
C PRO A 68 9.13 15.88 -28.61
N ASN A 69 9.14 16.02 -29.94
CA ASN A 69 8.47 15.12 -30.89
C ASN A 69 9.03 13.69 -30.80
N VAL A 70 8.87 13.02 -29.65
CA VAL A 70 9.41 11.70 -29.38
C VAL A 70 8.26 10.70 -29.39
N SER A 71 8.09 10.07 -30.54
CA SER A 71 7.32 8.83 -30.65
C SER A 71 8.11 7.68 -30.01
N LEU A 72 7.84 7.40 -28.73
CA LEU A 72 8.38 6.21 -28.07
C LEU A 72 7.71 4.95 -28.66
N ALA A 73 8.50 4.15 -29.38
CA ALA A 73 8.09 2.82 -29.80
C ALA A 73 7.77 1.95 -28.57
N LYS A 74 6.58 1.34 -28.57
CA LYS A 74 6.11 0.48 -27.47
C LYS A 74 6.38 -0.99 -27.81
N PRO A 75 7.04 -1.77 -26.94
CA PRO A 75 7.03 -3.22 -27.05
C PRO A 75 5.60 -3.76 -26.89
N LEU A 76 5.25 -4.80 -27.66
CA LEU A 76 3.92 -5.45 -27.62
C LEU A 76 3.59 -6.09 -26.25
N HIS A 77 4.61 -6.45 -25.47
CA HIS A 77 4.48 -7.06 -24.14
C HIS A 77 5.49 -6.41 -23.16
N PRO A 78 5.13 -5.32 -22.46
CA PRO A 78 6.04 -4.73 -21.50
C PRO A 78 6.23 -5.70 -20.32
N GLN A 79 7.49 -6.04 -20.03
CA GLN A 79 7.84 -6.93 -18.92
C GLN A 79 7.56 -6.21 -17.59
N LYS A 80 6.84 -6.88 -16.68
CA LYS A 80 6.49 -6.34 -15.36
C LYS A 80 6.72 -7.35 -14.26
N ILE A 81 6.89 -6.84 -13.05
CA ILE A 81 6.83 -7.60 -11.81
C ILE A 81 5.83 -6.94 -10.87
N THR A 82 5.07 -7.73 -10.11
CA THR A 82 4.22 -7.21 -9.05
C THR A 82 4.94 -7.40 -7.73
N ALA A 83 5.27 -6.32 -7.03
CA ALA A 83 5.81 -6.40 -5.68
C ALA A 83 4.66 -6.38 -4.67
N TRP A 84 4.73 -7.25 -3.67
CA TRP A 84 3.91 -7.22 -2.46
C TRP A 84 4.78 -6.73 -1.29
N ALA A 85 4.25 -5.85 -0.46
CA ALA A 85 4.96 -5.41 0.74
C ALA A 85 4.11 -5.51 2.01
N ALA A 86 4.80 -5.62 3.14
CA ALA A 86 4.26 -5.40 4.47
C ALA A 86 5.13 -4.42 5.25
N ILE A 87 4.58 -3.28 5.67
CA ILE A 87 5.23 -2.29 6.51
C ILE A 87 4.83 -2.53 7.98
N SER A 88 5.82 -2.56 8.86
CA SER A 88 5.62 -2.65 10.32
C SER A 88 6.74 -1.92 11.06
N VAL A 89 6.62 -1.79 12.38
CA VAL A 89 7.74 -1.33 13.24
C VAL A 89 8.98 -2.21 13.20
N LYS A 90 8.93 -3.41 12.60
CA LYS A 90 10.08 -4.30 12.43
C LYS A 90 10.76 -4.16 11.06
N GLY A 91 10.35 -3.17 10.27
CA GLY A 91 10.82 -2.90 8.92
C GLY A 91 9.80 -3.25 7.85
N ILE A 92 10.28 -3.28 6.61
CA ILE A 92 9.49 -3.61 5.42
C ILE A 92 9.87 -5.02 4.95
N TYR A 93 8.87 -5.86 4.74
CA TYR A 93 9.02 -7.15 4.09
C TYR A 93 8.54 -7.07 2.64
N LEU A 94 9.26 -7.69 1.71
CA LEU A 94 8.95 -7.68 0.28
C LEU A 94 8.83 -9.09 -0.27
N GLN A 95 7.86 -9.28 -1.15
CA GLN A 95 7.78 -10.44 -2.04
C GLN A 95 7.33 -10.03 -3.44
N PHE A 96 7.44 -10.95 -4.39
CA PHE A 96 7.19 -10.66 -5.80
C PHE A 96 6.32 -11.74 -6.42
N PHE A 97 5.37 -11.31 -7.26
CA PHE A 97 4.60 -12.17 -8.14
C PHE A 97 5.03 -11.93 -9.59
N GLU A 98 5.38 -13.02 -10.27
CA GLU A 98 5.70 -13.03 -11.70
C GLU A 98 4.45 -13.01 -12.57
N SER A 99 3.30 -13.39 -12.00
CA SER A 99 2.01 -13.48 -12.69
C SER A 99 0.94 -12.60 -12.01
N THR A 100 -0.27 -12.64 -12.55
CA THR A 100 -1.42 -11.93 -11.98
C THR A 100 -1.75 -12.47 -10.59
N VAL A 101 -1.95 -11.56 -9.63
CA VAL A 101 -2.37 -11.92 -8.28
C VAL A 101 -3.81 -12.42 -8.29
N THR A 102 -3.98 -13.69 -7.97
CA THR A 102 -5.26 -14.35 -7.70
C THR A 102 -5.42 -14.59 -6.20
N GLY A 103 -6.65 -14.85 -5.73
CA GLY A 103 -6.88 -15.19 -4.32
C GLY A 103 -6.07 -16.41 -3.86
N GLU A 104 -5.87 -17.40 -4.74
CA GLU A 104 -5.04 -18.57 -4.46
C GLU A 104 -3.55 -18.21 -4.32
N SER A 105 -2.99 -17.47 -5.28
CA SER A 105 -1.59 -17.04 -5.20
C SER A 105 -1.31 -16.13 -4.00
N TYR A 106 -2.27 -15.27 -3.65
CA TYR A 106 -2.20 -14.38 -2.49
C TYR A 106 -2.23 -15.17 -1.19
N LYS A 107 -3.19 -16.10 -1.04
CA LYS A 107 -3.26 -17.05 0.08
C LYS A 107 -1.95 -17.81 0.23
N GLN A 108 -1.41 -18.37 -0.85
CA GLN A 108 -0.16 -19.11 -0.84
C GLN A 108 1.02 -18.24 -0.37
N LEU A 109 1.12 -16.99 -0.83
CA LEU A 109 2.13 -16.04 -0.35
C LEU A 109 2.01 -15.83 1.16
N LEU A 110 0.80 -15.60 1.66
CA LEU A 110 0.56 -15.39 3.08
C LEU A 110 0.98 -16.61 3.92
N GLU A 111 0.52 -17.80 3.54
CA GLU A 111 0.76 -19.03 4.32
C GLU A 111 2.21 -19.49 4.29
N THR A 112 2.85 -19.44 3.12
CA THR A 112 4.18 -20.04 2.92
C THR A 112 5.32 -19.06 3.16
N GLN A 113 5.07 -17.76 3.02
CA GLN A 113 6.13 -16.75 3.06
C GLN A 113 5.91 -15.75 4.21
N PHE A 114 4.80 -15.01 4.19
CA PHE A 114 4.62 -13.90 5.12
C PHE A 114 4.32 -14.33 6.55
N PHE A 115 3.37 -15.24 6.81
CA PHE A 115 3.02 -15.64 8.17
C PHE A 115 4.14 -16.36 8.93
N PRO A 116 4.95 -17.25 8.30
CA PRO A 116 6.16 -17.77 8.94
C PRO A 116 7.14 -16.64 9.32
N HIS A 117 7.33 -15.66 8.43
CA HIS A 117 8.14 -14.48 8.71
C HIS A 117 7.57 -13.65 9.88
N ALA A 118 6.27 -13.35 9.85
CA ALA A 118 5.59 -12.57 10.88
C ALA A 118 5.70 -13.23 12.26
N LYS A 119 5.49 -14.56 12.34
CA LYS A 119 5.70 -15.34 13.56
C LYS A 119 7.12 -15.22 14.08
N LYS A 120 8.12 -15.42 13.21
CA LYS A 120 9.55 -15.32 13.57
C LYS A 120 9.95 -13.92 14.05
N ARG A 121 9.31 -12.87 13.54
CA ARG A 121 9.61 -11.47 13.88
C ARG A 121 8.77 -10.90 15.02
N GLY A 122 7.87 -11.69 15.60
CA GLY A 122 6.98 -11.24 16.68
C GLY A 122 5.89 -10.27 16.22
N LEU A 123 5.46 -10.37 14.97
CA LEU A 123 4.45 -9.51 14.33
C LEU A 123 3.02 -10.09 14.40
N VAL A 124 2.76 -11.08 15.26
CA VAL A 124 1.43 -11.73 15.34
C VAL A 124 0.64 -11.29 16.56
N ARG A 125 1.23 -11.43 17.75
CA ARG A 125 0.56 -11.08 19.01
C ARG A 125 0.50 -9.57 19.16
N GLY A 126 -0.71 -9.04 19.33
CA GLY A 126 -0.96 -7.60 19.50
C GLY A 126 -0.98 -6.79 18.20
N PHE A 127 -0.60 -7.40 17.07
CA PHE A 127 -0.63 -6.74 15.77
C PHE A 127 -1.96 -6.93 15.06
N HIS A 128 -2.34 -5.91 14.31
CA HIS A 128 -3.44 -5.91 13.36
C HIS A 128 -2.90 -6.12 11.94
N PHE A 129 -3.56 -6.95 11.15
CA PHE A 129 -3.24 -7.13 9.74
C PHE A 129 -4.16 -6.28 8.88
N MET A 130 -3.60 -5.38 8.08
CA MET A 130 -4.34 -4.52 7.16
C MET A 130 -4.12 -4.94 5.71
N GLN A 131 -5.20 -5.10 4.95
CA GLN A 131 -5.19 -5.26 3.50
C GLN A 131 -6.29 -4.43 2.84
N ASP A 132 -6.07 -4.04 1.59
CA ASP A 132 -7.00 -3.21 0.83
C ASP A 132 -8.24 -4.02 0.34
N GLY A 133 -9.05 -3.38 -0.52
CA GLY A 133 -10.28 -3.96 -1.05
C GLY A 133 -10.16 -4.77 -2.33
N ALA A 134 -8.95 -5.09 -2.81
CA ALA A 134 -8.78 -5.82 -4.07
C ALA A 134 -9.50 -7.17 -4.06
N THR A 135 -10.02 -7.60 -5.21
CA THR A 135 -10.81 -8.83 -5.32
C THR A 135 -10.07 -10.08 -4.79
N PRO A 136 -8.77 -10.29 -5.07
CA PRO A 136 -8.01 -11.41 -4.49
C PRO A 136 -8.02 -11.46 -2.95
N HIS A 137 -8.08 -10.30 -2.29
CA HIS A 137 -7.96 -10.19 -0.82
C HIS A 137 -9.25 -10.56 -0.09
N ARG A 138 -10.37 -10.57 -0.80
CA ARG A 138 -11.72 -10.70 -0.22
C ARG A 138 -12.38 -12.05 -0.48
N THR A 139 -11.61 -13.03 -0.93
CA THR A 139 -12.11 -14.40 -1.02
C THR A 139 -12.30 -14.99 0.38
N GLN A 140 -13.24 -15.92 0.52
CA GLN A 140 -13.47 -16.60 1.79
C GLN A 140 -12.20 -17.28 2.31
N GLU A 141 -11.48 -17.98 1.44
CA GLU A 141 -10.26 -18.68 1.83
C GLU A 141 -9.16 -17.74 2.34
N VAL A 142 -8.98 -16.57 1.72
CA VAL A 142 -7.99 -15.58 2.18
C VAL A 142 -8.38 -15.05 3.56
N PHE A 143 -9.65 -14.71 3.76
CA PHE A 143 -10.13 -14.28 5.08
C PHE A 143 -9.97 -15.35 6.16
N GLU A 144 -10.29 -16.62 5.86
CA GLU A 144 -10.07 -17.74 6.76
C GLU A 144 -8.58 -17.91 7.11
N THR A 145 -7.70 -17.83 6.11
CA THR A 145 -6.25 -17.92 6.28
C THR A 145 -5.71 -16.79 7.18
N ILE A 146 -6.16 -15.55 7.00
CA ILE A 146 -5.78 -14.42 7.86
C ILE A 146 -6.37 -14.56 9.27
N HIS A 147 -7.64 -14.94 9.38
CA HIS A 147 -8.34 -15.09 10.66
C HIS A 147 -7.66 -16.13 11.57
N LYS A 148 -7.14 -17.23 11.00
CA LYS A 148 -6.37 -18.23 11.76
C LYS A 148 -5.13 -17.65 12.47
N VAL A 149 -4.58 -16.53 11.97
CA VAL A 149 -3.37 -15.92 12.53
C VAL A 149 -3.69 -14.70 13.39
N TYR A 150 -4.59 -13.83 12.92
CA TYR A 150 -4.85 -12.54 13.55
C TYR A 150 -6.19 -12.47 14.30
N GLY A 151 -7.09 -13.44 14.11
CA GLY A 151 -8.44 -13.40 14.67
C GLY A 151 -9.17 -12.13 14.26
N ASN A 152 -9.83 -11.45 15.18
CA ASN A 152 -10.51 -10.18 14.93
C ASN A 152 -9.57 -8.98 14.75
N ARG A 153 -8.24 -9.14 14.83
CA ARG A 153 -7.26 -8.05 14.59
C ARG A 153 -6.98 -7.90 13.10
N VAL A 154 -8.02 -7.71 12.31
CA VAL A 154 -7.91 -7.53 10.86
C VAL A 154 -8.64 -6.26 10.44
N ILE A 155 -8.00 -5.50 9.56
CA ILE A 155 -8.54 -4.29 8.95
C ILE A 155 -8.65 -4.59 7.45
N GLY A 156 -9.86 -4.80 6.95
CA GLY A 156 -10.07 -5.22 5.57
C GLY A 156 -11.48 -4.99 5.07
N LEU A 157 -11.62 -4.66 3.78
CA LEU A 157 -12.92 -4.37 3.17
C LEU A 157 -13.76 -5.67 3.10
N GLY A 158 -14.90 -5.69 3.76
CA GLY A 158 -15.81 -6.83 3.88
C GLY A 158 -15.45 -7.81 4.99
N TYR A 159 -14.35 -7.61 5.71
CA TYR A 159 -13.91 -8.53 6.77
C TYR A 159 -14.90 -8.65 7.94
N PRO A 160 -15.50 -7.55 8.47
CA PRO A 160 -16.45 -7.66 9.57
C PRO A 160 -17.69 -8.49 9.24
N LYS A 161 -18.10 -8.52 7.97
CA LYS A 161 -19.21 -9.38 7.52
C LYS A 161 -18.85 -10.86 7.55
N PHE A 162 -17.58 -11.19 7.34
CA PHE A 162 -17.07 -12.55 7.40
C PHE A 162 -16.91 -13.02 8.85
N ALA A 163 -16.20 -12.26 9.69
CA ALA A 163 -15.79 -12.70 11.03
C ALA A 163 -16.74 -12.28 12.17
N GLN A 164 -17.73 -11.41 11.90
CA GLN A 164 -18.51 -10.73 12.94
C GLN A 164 -17.61 -9.98 13.94
N GLY A 165 -16.51 -9.40 13.44
CA GLY A 165 -15.49 -8.69 14.20
C GLY A 165 -14.39 -8.12 13.29
N GLY A 166 -13.47 -7.35 13.87
CA GLY A 166 -12.45 -6.60 13.12
C GLY A 166 -12.98 -5.29 12.52
N LEU A 167 -12.14 -4.64 11.72
CA LEU A 167 -12.39 -3.29 11.21
C LEU A 167 -12.60 -3.30 9.69
N GLU A 168 -13.58 -2.54 9.23
CA GLU A 168 -13.90 -2.37 7.82
C GLU A 168 -12.92 -1.36 7.19
N TRP A 169 -12.06 -1.82 6.27
CA TRP A 169 -11.22 -0.89 5.49
C TRP A 169 -12.08 -0.10 4.49
N PRO A 170 -11.92 1.23 4.38
CA PRO A 170 -12.76 2.03 3.51
C PRO A 170 -12.37 1.86 2.04
N PRO A 171 -13.35 1.78 1.11
CA PRO A 171 -13.06 1.64 -0.31
C PRO A 171 -12.33 2.87 -0.86
N TYR A 172 -11.52 2.68 -1.90
CA TYR A 172 -10.81 3.76 -2.61
C TYR A 172 -9.96 4.65 -1.69
N SER A 173 -9.15 4.06 -0.81
CA SER A 173 -8.39 4.80 0.20
C SER A 173 -6.87 4.62 0.16
N PRO A 174 -6.22 4.77 -1.01
CA PRO A 174 -4.77 4.67 -1.10
C PRO A 174 -4.06 5.78 -0.32
N ASP A 175 -4.70 6.94 -0.15
CA ASP A 175 -4.21 8.05 0.66
C ASP A 175 -4.17 7.75 2.17
N LEU A 176 -4.80 6.65 2.61
CA LEU A 176 -4.73 6.12 3.97
C LEU A 176 -3.80 4.90 4.09
N ASN A 177 -3.30 4.32 3.00
CA ASN A 177 -2.41 3.16 3.05
C ASN A 177 -0.93 3.61 2.97
N PRO A 178 -0.10 3.35 4.01
CA PRO A 178 1.35 3.61 3.98
C PRO A 178 2.10 3.04 2.77
N CYS A 179 1.68 1.90 2.23
CA CYS A 179 2.27 1.35 1.02
C CYS A 179 2.09 2.30 -0.18
N ASP A 180 0.87 2.82 -0.34
CA ASP A 180 0.48 3.71 -1.43
C ASP A 180 1.04 5.13 -1.29
N PHE A 181 0.79 5.79 -0.15
CA PHE A 181 1.16 7.21 0.00
C PHE A 181 2.66 7.43 0.19
N PHE A 182 3.42 6.38 0.53
CA PHE A 182 4.85 6.47 0.79
C PHE A 182 5.67 5.45 0.00
N LEU A 183 5.51 4.14 0.28
CA LEU A 183 6.48 3.13 -0.12
C LEU A 183 6.64 3.03 -1.64
N TRP A 184 5.54 2.92 -2.38
CA TRP A 184 5.60 2.72 -3.82
C TRP A 184 6.15 3.93 -4.56
N GLY A 185 5.80 5.14 -4.12
CA GLY A 185 6.39 6.36 -4.63
C GLY A 185 7.89 6.42 -4.36
N HIS A 186 8.30 6.10 -3.12
CA HIS A 186 9.70 6.08 -2.73
C HIS A 186 10.51 5.07 -3.54
N ILE A 187 10.04 3.83 -3.69
CA ILE A 187 10.74 2.80 -4.47
C ILE A 187 10.84 3.22 -5.93
N LYS A 188 9.74 3.65 -6.56
CA LYS A 188 9.73 4.05 -7.98
C LYS A 188 10.67 5.22 -8.27
N ASN A 189 10.85 6.14 -7.33
CA ASN A 189 11.78 7.27 -7.51
C ASN A 189 13.25 6.85 -7.53
N HIS A 190 13.60 5.69 -6.97
CA HIS A 190 15.01 5.29 -6.78
C HIS A 190 15.40 4.00 -7.52
N CYS A 191 14.48 3.05 -7.72
CA CYS A 191 14.83 1.74 -8.29
C CYS A 191 15.24 1.81 -9.77
N TYR A 192 14.81 2.84 -10.50
CA TYR A 192 15.17 3.04 -11.91
C TYR A 192 16.44 3.87 -12.12
N ALA A 193 17.06 4.40 -11.06
CA ALA A 193 18.25 5.25 -11.18
C ALA A 193 19.45 4.51 -11.81
N GLY A 194 19.53 3.20 -11.64
CA GLY A 194 20.55 2.34 -12.23
C GLY A 194 20.18 1.75 -13.60
N ASN A 195 19.07 2.19 -14.22
CA ASN A 195 18.56 1.70 -15.50
C ASN A 195 18.53 0.15 -15.61
N PRO A 196 17.73 -0.55 -14.78
CA PRO A 196 17.69 -2.02 -14.79
C PRO A 196 17.28 -2.55 -16.17
N GLU A 197 18.06 -3.49 -16.70
CA GLU A 197 17.86 -4.04 -18.06
C GLU A 197 17.05 -5.34 -18.07
N THR A 198 16.94 -6.02 -16.93
CA THR A 198 16.11 -7.21 -16.76
C THR A 198 15.16 -7.10 -15.56
N VAL A 199 14.11 -7.94 -15.52
CA VAL A 199 13.23 -8.06 -14.35
C VAL A 199 14.02 -8.45 -13.08
N SER A 200 15.05 -9.27 -13.23
CA SER A 200 15.96 -9.64 -12.12
C SER A 200 16.68 -8.41 -11.57
N ASP A 201 17.24 -7.57 -12.43
CA ASP A 201 17.93 -6.33 -12.01
C ASP A 201 16.96 -5.37 -11.33
N LEU A 202 15.73 -5.29 -11.83
CA LEU A 202 14.67 -4.48 -11.22
C LEU A 202 14.30 -4.99 -9.82
N VAL A 203 14.19 -6.30 -9.63
CA VAL A 203 13.95 -6.90 -8.29
C VAL A 203 15.11 -6.59 -7.34
N VAL A 204 16.35 -6.70 -7.81
CA VAL A 204 17.55 -6.35 -7.02
C VAL A 204 17.54 -4.87 -6.65
N ALA A 205 17.20 -3.98 -7.58
CA ALA A 205 17.12 -2.55 -7.35
C ALA A 205 16.01 -2.19 -6.34
N ILE A 206 14.83 -2.79 -6.45
CA ILE A 206 13.73 -2.62 -5.49
C ILE A 206 14.17 -3.03 -4.08
N LYS A 207 14.76 -4.22 -3.94
CA LYS A 207 15.27 -4.73 -2.66
C LYS A 207 16.32 -3.79 -2.06
N LYS A 208 17.23 -3.25 -2.88
CA LYS A 208 18.26 -2.29 -2.45
C LYS A 208 17.65 -0.98 -1.96
N VAL A 209 16.60 -0.47 -2.61
CA VAL A 209 15.92 0.73 -2.12
C VAL A 209 15.28 0.46 -0.76
N VAL A 210 14.58 -0.65 -0.61
CA VAL A 210 13.94 -1.01 0.66
C VAL A 210 14.93 -1.23 1.79
N SER A 211 16.09 -1.85 1.52
CA SER A 211 17.13 -2.02 2.55
C SER A 211 17.74 -0.70 3.04
N ASN A 212 17.56 0.39 2.30
CA ASN A 212 18.04 1.73 2.67
C ASN A 212 16.98 2.58 3.39
N ILE A 213 15.75 2.10 3.51
CA ILE A 213 14.71 2.79 4.29
C ILE A 213 15.05 2.64 5.77
N LYS A 214 15.24 3.78 6.43
CA LYS A 214 15.62 3.86 7.85
C LYS A 214 14.41 3.87 8.77
N ASP A 215 14.63 3.48 10.02
CA ASP A 215 13.58 3.48 11.05
C ASP A 215 12.96 4.87 11.27
N ASP A 216 13.73 5.96 11.16
CA ASP A 216 13.21 7.33 11.29
C ASP A 216 12.22 7.70 10.17
N MET A 217 12.37 7.10 8.98
CA MET A 217 11.41 7.25 7.90
C MET A 217 10.12 6.50 8.22
N LEU A 218 10.19 5.29 8.79
CA LEU A 218 9.01 4.53 9.19
C LEU A 218 8.25 5.22 10.33
N GLU A 219 8.96 5.81 11.28
CA GLU A 219 8.35 6.63 12.34
C GLU A 219 7.54 7.79 11.75
N LYS A 220 8.11 8.51 10.77
CA LYS A 220 7.39 9.57 10.04
C LYS A 220 6.17 9.03 9.28
N VAL A 221 6.23 7.83 8.75
CA VAL A 221 5.11 7.17 8.06
C VAL A 221 3.97 6.89 9.03
N PHE A 222 4.23 6.34 10.22
CA PHE A 222 3.20 6.11 11.23
C PHE A 222 2.60 7.41 11.76
N THR A 223 3.43 8.43 12.02
CA THR A 223 2.92 9.78 12.35
C THR A 223 2.08 10.36 11.21
N SER A 224 2.50 10.17 9.95
CA SER A 224 1.71 10.61 8.80
C SER A 224 0.38 9.88 8.73
N PHE A 225 0.30 8.60 9.05
CA PHE A 225 -0.96 7.85 9.05
C PHE A 225 -1.96 8.47 10.03
N HIS A 226 -1.56 8.78 11.27
CA HIS A 226 -2.41 9.49 12.24
C HIS A 226 -2.95 10.80 11.67
N LYS A 227 -2.06 11.67 11.16
CA LYS A 227 -2.45 12.95 10.54
C LYS A 227 -3.42 12.76 9.38
N ARG A 228 -3.25 11.70 8.59
CA ARG A 228 -4.12 11.36 7.44
C ARG A 228 -5.52 10.95 7.89
N ILE A 229 -5.63 10.21 8.99
CA ILE A 229 -6.93 9.85 9.59
C ILE A 229 -7.68 11.10 10.05
N GLU A 230 -7.01 12.01 10.77
CA GLU A 230 -7.60 13.29 11.20
C GLU A 230 -8.03 14.15 10.00
N PHE A 231 -7.13 14.30 9.01
CA PHE A 231 -7.41 15.12 7.84
C PHE A 231 -8.57 14.57 7.00
N CYS A 232 -8.65 13.25 6.84
CA CYS A 232 -9.75 12.60 6.15
C CYS A 232 -11.09 12.88 6.85
N THR A 233 -11.10 12.90 8.19
CA THR A 233 -12.28 13.24 8.97
C THR A 233 -12.68 14.70 8.76
N ASN A 234 -11.71 15.63 8.80
CA ASN A 234 -11.95 17.06 8.62
C ASN A 234 -12.30 17.47 7.18
N SER A 235 -12.01 16.61 6.21
CA SER A 235 -12.30 16.82 4.78
C SER A 235 -13.56 16.08 4.32
N ASP A 236 -14.44 15.68 5.26
CA ASP A 236 -15.66 14.92 4.99
C ASP A 236 -15.43 13.67 4.12
N GLY A 237 -14.27 13.03 4.26
CA GLY A 237 -13.91 11.81 3.52
C GLY A 237 -13.49 12.03 2.08
N ALA A 238 -13.25 13.27 1.63
CA ALA A 238 -12.72 13.56 0.30
C ALA A 238 -11.28 13.02 0.15
N HIS A 239 -10.82 12.90 -1.10
CA HIS A 239 -9.39 12.69 -1.37
C HIS A 239 -8.60 13.96 -1.05
N PHE A 240 -7.36 13.76 -0.62
CA PHE A 240 -6.43 14.84 -0.37
C PHE A 240 -5.02 14.46 -0.83
N GLU A 241 -4.37 15.38 -1.53
CA GLU A 241 -3.06 15.12 -2.14
C GLU A 241 -1.89 15.48 -1.22
N ASN A 242 -2.02 16.51 -0.37
CA ASN A 242 -0.90 17.07 0.38
C ASN A 242 -1.28 17.34 1.84
N ILE A 243 -0.78 16.51 2.75
CA ILE A 243 -0.61 16.91 4.15
C ILE A 243 0.80 17.46 4.25
N TYR A 244 0.93 18.78 4.33
CA TYR A 244 2.23 19.41 4.53
C TYR A 244 2.81 18.92 5.86
N HIS A 245 4.02 18.36 5.79
CA HIS A 245 4.84 18.03 6.95
C HIS A 245 5.55 19.27 7.46
#